data_AF-A0A356WBL0-F1
#
_entry.id   AF-A0A356WBL0-F1
#
_cell.length_a   1.000
_cell.length_b   1.000
_cell.length_c   1.000
_cell.angle_alpha   90.00
_cell.angle_beta   90.00
_cell.angle_gamma   90.00
#
_symmetry.space_group_name_H-M   'P 1'
#
loop_
_entity.id
_entity.type
_entity.pdbx_description
1 polymer ?
#
loop_
_entity_poly.entity_id
_entity_poly.type
_entity_poly.pdbx_seq_one_letter_code
_entity_poly.pdbx_strand_id
1 'polypeptide(L)'
;GVIAGFFGLRYLNHPALPAKIMGGAIAMIFILAGIFLNFFVAHFRDAVELGLLAATEAGTLGSFSMFSIAPGEVISSMFPNIFALESFLALGLLFMGLAVFGLAIYEGYDRISDRYPGYGRVWRKERRAYERRQEVRNGVRDDLSDYFSNCRLWFETQQSRHVAAKREIEKAMNLLETRRDYASAIAARAADQERSLKVAYRQAHRRARNANRDRLGDQAPCPEYFSEIVTPQLPPFDYSKEREQANKAIAAIDNNIKALNQTREWLEQHIQQVQKGLSSIEKKVADEISKVRDAKGATHVPVDQARRA
;
A
#
# COMPACT_ATOMS: atom_id res chain seq x y z
N GLY A 1 -14.81 -30.73 31.26
CA GLY A 1 -14.74 -29.29 31.55
C GLY A 1 -15.32 -28.45 30.43
N VAL A 2 -14.62 -28.37 29.29
CA VAL A 2 -14.98 -27.46 28.17
C VAL A 2 -16.43 -27.60 27.68
N ILE A 3 -16.93 -28.83 27.50
CA ILE A 3 -18.31 -29.07 27.05
C ILE A 3 -19.34 -28.54 28.07
N ALA A 4 -19.11 -28.79 29.37
CA ALA A 4 -19.96 -28.28 30.44
C ALA A 4 -19.97 -26.75 30.48
N GLY A 5 -18.82 -26.11 30.29
CA GLY A 5 -18.71 -24.65 30.24
C GLY A 5 -19.37 -24.04 28.99
N PHE A 6 -19.05 -24.57 27.81
CA PHE A 6 -19.42 -23.98 26.52
C PHE A 6 -20.87 -24.27 26.11
N PHE A 7 -21.33 -25.52 26.24
CA PHE A 7 -22.69 -25.93 25.86
C PHE A 7 -23.65 -25.93 27.04
N GLY A 8 -23.15 -26.13 28.26
CA GLY A 8 -23.99 -26.15 29.46
C GLY A 8 -24.17 -24.75 30.07
N LEU A 9 -23.18 -24.32 30.85
CA LEU A 9 -23.24 -23.11 31.69
C LEU A 9 -23.54 -21.84 30.88
N ARG A 10 -23.02 -21.75 29.66
CA ARG A 10 -23.28 -20.60 28.78
C ARG A 10 -24.75 -20.45 28.40
N TYR A 11 -25.46 -21.57 28.21
CA TYR A 11 -26.87 -21.56 27.81
C TYR A 11 -27.81 -21.21 28.96
N LEU A 12 -27.34 -21.18 30.22
CA LEU A 12 -28.09 -20.63 31.34
C LEU A 12 -28.39 -19.12 31.15
N ASN A 13 -27.55 -18.41 30.40
CA ASN A 13 -27.74 -17.00 30.08
C ASN A 13 -28.68 -16.79 28.88
N HIS A 14 -29.15 -17.85 28.20
CA HIS A 14 -29.97 -17.71 27.00
C HIS A 14 -31.37 -17.15 27.34
N PRO A 15 -31.96 -16.18 26.61
CA PRO A 15 -33.24 -15.58 26.98
C PRO A 15 -34.42 -16.57 26.97
N ALA A 16 -34.44 -17.51 26.03
CA ALA A 16 -35.48 -18.53 25.93
C ALA A 16 -35.36 -19.60 27.02
N LEU A 17 -36.42 -19.78 27.81
CA LEU A 17 -36.49 -20.72 28.93
C LEU A 17 -36.15 -22.19 28.55
N PRO A 18 -36.62 -22.75 27.42
CA PRO A 18 -36.28 -24.13 27.05
C PRO A 18 -34.78 -24.34 26.84
N ALA A 19 -34.10 -23.34 26.26
CA ALA A 19 -32.66 -23.40 26.04
C ALA A 19 -31.86 -23.31 27.35
N LYS A 20 -32.36 -22.56 28.35
CA LYS A 20 -31.78 -22.53 29.70
C LYS A 20 -31.88 -23.88 30.38
N ILE A 21 -33.04 -24.54 30.31
CA ILE A 21 -33.27 -25.84 30.93
C ILE A 21 -32.36 -26.89 30.30
N MET A 22 -32.31 -26.94 28.96
CA MET A 22 -31.45 -27.87 28.24
C MET A 22 -29.96 -27.62 28.53
N GLY A 23 -29.53 -26.36 28.55
CA GLY A 23 -28.17 -25.98 28.93
C GLY A 23 -27.83 -26.38 30.36
N GLY A 24 -28.75 -26.15 31.31
CA GLY A 24 -28.60 -26.57 32.70
C GLY A 24 -28.48 -28.09 32.85
N ALA A 25 -29.31 -28.85 32.13
CA ALA A 25 -29.25 -30.31 32.13
C ALA A 25 -27.90 -30.82 31.58
N ILE A 26 -27.43 -30.26 30.47
CA ILE A 26 -26.12 -30.59 29.88
C ILE A 26 -25.00 -30.22 30.86
N ALA A 27 -25.02 -29.03 31.46
CA ALA A 27 -24.03 -28.61 32.45
C ALA A 27 -23.99 -29.59 33.64
N MET A 28 -25.16 -29.94 34.19
CA MET A 28 -25.28 -30.84 35.32
C MET A 28 -24.71 -32.22 35.00
N ILE A 29 -25.10 -32.83 33.87
CA ILE A 29 -24.62 -34.16 33.47
C ILE A 29 -23.09 -34.16 33.33
N PHE A 30 -22.52 -33.18 32.63
CA PHE A 30 -21.07 -33.15 32.40
C PHE A 30 -20.26 -32.71 33.62
N ILE A 31 -20.83 -31.92 34.54
CA ILE A 31 -20.20 -31.59 35.82
C ILE A 31 -20.19 -32.83 36.72
N LEU A 32 -21.32 -33.52 36.87
CA LEU A 32 -21.42 -34.74 37.66
C LEU A 32 -20.51 -35.83 37.11
N ALA A 33 -20.52 -36.07 35.79
CA ALA A 33 -19.64 -37.03 35.15
C ALA A 33 -18.16 -36.68 35.34
N GLY A 34 -17.81 -35.38 35.25
CA GLY A 34 -16.43 -34.93 35.46
C GLY A 34 -15.96 -35.07 36.91
N ILE A 35 -16.81 -34.73 37.87
CA ILE A 35 -16.54 -34.94 39.30
C ILE A 35 -16.38 -36.43 39.57
N PHE A 36 -17.34 -37.25 39.13
CA PHE A 36 -17.31 -38.70 39.28
C PHE A 36 -16.03 -39.30 38.70
N LEU A 37 -15.64 -38.91 37.48
CA LEU A 37 -14.41 -39.40 36.85
C LEU A 37 -13.15 -39.04 37.66
N ASN A 38 -13.07 -37.82 38.21
CA ASN A 38 -11.94 -37.42 39.05
C ASN A 38 -11.86 -38.24 40.34
N PHE A 39 -13.01 -38.47 40.99
CA PHE A 39 -13.07 -39.35 42.17
C PHE A 39 -12.74 -40.79 41.83
N PHE A 40 -13.25 -41.33 40.72
CA PHE A 40 -12.94 -42.68 40.25
C PHE A 40 -11.44 -42.86 39.99
N VAL A 41 -10.80 -41.90 39.30
CA VAL A 41 -9.36 -41.94 39.04
C VAL A 41 -8.55 -41.87 40.34
N ALA A 42 -8.99 -41.06 41.31
CA ALA A 42 -8.34 -40.98 42.62
C ALA A 42 -8.45 -42.31 43.40
N HIS A 43 -9.63 -42.93 43.45
CA HIS A 43 -9.81 -44.23 44.13
C HIS A 43 -9.11 -45.37 43.39
N PHE A 44 -9.06 -45.33 42.06
CA PHE A 44 -8.28 -46.28 41.28
C PHE A 44 -6.79 -46.15 41.64
N ARG A 45 -6.28 -44.92 41.74
CA ARG A 45 -4.90 -44.67 42.15
C ARG A 45 -4.63 -45.16 43.57
N ASP A 46 -5.56 -44.94 44.49
CA ASP A 46 -5.46 -45.39 45.88
C ASP A 46 -5.43 -46.92 45.98
N ALA A 47 -6.33 -47.61 45.28
CA ALA A 47 -6.36 -49.07 45.20
C ALA A 47 -5.08 -49.67 44.62
N VAL A 48 -4.48 -49.01 43.62
CA VAL A 48 -3.17 -49.41 43.07
C VAL A 48 -2.06 -49.27 44.12
N GLU A 49 -2.08 -48.21 44.93
CA GLU A 49 -1.07 -47.97 45.95
C GLU A 49 -1.17 -48.96 47.11
N LEU A 50 -2.38 -49.22 47.60
CA LEU A 50 -2.64 -50.24 48.62
C LEU A 50 -2.28 -51.65 48.11
N GLY A 51 -2.66 -51.98 46.87
CA GLY A 51 -2.30 -53.25 46.25
C GLY A 51 -0.78 -53.41 46.07
N LEU A 52 -0.08 -52.33 45.74
CA LEU A 52 1.38 -52.33 45.62
C LEU A 52 2.07 -52.53 46.99
N LEU A 53 1.58 -51.85 48.03
CA LEU A 53 2.08 -52.03 49.40
C LEU A 53 1.87 -53.47 49.89
N ALA A 54 0.67 -54.02 49.71
CA ALA A 54 0.36 -55.40 50.08
C ALA A 54 1.23 -56.43 49.31
N ALA A 55 1.43 -56.23 48.00
CA ALA A 55 2.30 -57.11 47.20
C ALA A 55 3.77 -57.00 47.61
N THR A 56 4.21 -55.83 48.07
CA THR A 56 5.57 -55.60 48.59
C THR A 56 5.77 -56.34 49.90
N GLU A 57 4.83 -56.24 50.83
CA GLU A 57 4.86 -56.97 52.11
C GLU A 57 4.81 -58.48 51.91
N ALA A 58 4.03 -58.96 50.94
CA ALA A 58 3.94 -60.37 50.59
C ALA A 58 5.12 -60.90 49.76
N GLY A 59 6.07 -60.05 49.34
CA GLY A 59 7.19 -60.43 48.47
C GLY A 59 6.79 -60.85 47.05
N THR A 60 5.57 -60.51 46.61
CA THR A 60 4.97 -60.94 45.33
C THR A 60 4.95 -59.82 44.26
N LEU A 61 5.76 -58.78 44.46
CA LEU A 61 5.82 -57.57 43.64
C LEU A 61 5.99 -57.86 42.13
N GLY A 62 6.75 -58.90 41.76
CA GLY A 62 6.94 -59.32 40.37
C GLY A 62 5.69 -59.87 39.65
N SER A 63 4.62 -60.14 40.40
CA SER A 63 3.33 -60.62 39.86
C SER A 63 2.20 -59.59 39.95
N PHE A 64 2.47 -58.41 40.54
CA PHE A 64 1.47 -57.36 40.67
C PHE A 64 1.15 -56.72 39.30
N SER A 65 -0.12 -56.56 38.99
CA SER A 65 -0.59 -55.89 37.79
C SER A 65 -1.74 -54.95 38.11
N MET A 66 -1.63 -53.68 37.72
CA MET A 66 -2.73 -52.72 37.90
C MET A 66 -4.01 -53.11 37.13
N PHE A 67 -3.89 -53.97 36.11
CA PHE A 67 -5.03 -54.46 35.33
C PHE A 67 -5.83 -55.55 36.04
N SER A 68 -5.33 -56.10 37.16
CA SER A 68 -6.09 -57.05 37.98
C SER A 68 -7.15 -56.35 38.85
N ILE A 69 -7.09 -55.02 38.98
CA ILE A 69 -8.06 -54.25 39.75
C ILE A 69 -9.28 -53.98 38.86
N ALA A 70 -10.43 -54.56 39.21
CA ALA A 70 -11.64 -54.39 38.42
C ALA A 70 -12.23 -52.98 38.64
N PRO A 71 -12.65 -52.24 37.59
CA PRO A 71 -13.30 -50.94 37.75
C PRO A 71 -14.55 -50.99 38.64
N GLY A 72 -15.29 -52.11 38.64
CA GLY A 72 -16.45 -52.31 39.50
C GLY A 72 -16.11 -52.35 41.00
N GLU A 73 -14.94 -52.90 41.36
CA GLU A 73 -14.46 -52.94 42.75
C GLU A 73 -14.11 -51.52 43.23
N VAL A 74 -13.45 -50.73 42.39
CA VAL A 74 -13.14 -49.32 42.67
C VAL A 74 -14.42 -48.49 42.84
N ILE A 75 -15.43 -48.71 42.01
CA ILE A 75 -16.72 -48.02 42.16
C ILE A 75 -17.40 -48.45 43.46
N SER A 76 -17.32 -49.73 43.83
CA SER A 76 -17.92 -50.22 45.07
C SER A 76 -17.22 -49.67 46.31
N SER A 77 -15.89 -49.50 46.29
CA SER A 77 -15.12 -48.97 47.41
C SER A 77 -15.31 -47.46 47.62
N MET A 78 -15.72 -46.72 46.58
CA MET A 78 -16.11 -45.31 46.69
C MET A 78 -17.32 -45.08 47.61
N PHE A 79 -18.13 -46.09 47.90
CA PHE A 79 -19.35 -45.95 48.69
C PHE A 79 -19.30 -46.83 49.95
N PRO A 80 -19.79 -46.34 51.10
CA PRO A 80 -20.57 -45.12 51.30
C PRO A 80 -19.71 -43.85 51.45
N ASN A 81 -18.39 -43.94 51.58
CA ASN A 81 -17.51 -42.81 51.86
C ASN A 81 -16.58 -42.47 50.69
N ILE A 82 -17.02 -41.54 49.84
CA ILE A 82 -16.27 -41.03 48.67
C ILE A 82 -14.97 -40.30 49.04
N PHE A 83 -14.78 -39.91 50.30
CA PHE A 83 -13.58 -39.21 50.75
C PHE A 83 -12.59 -40.13 51.48
N ALA A 84 -12.86 -41.44 51.56
CA ALA A 84 -11.98 -42.42 52.17
C ALA A 84 -10.81 -42.77 51.24
N LEU A 85 -9.87 -41.84 51.07
CA LEU A 85 -8.62 -42.05 50.37
C LEU A 85 -7.48 -42.20 51.39
N GLU A 86 -6.71 -43.28 51.29
CA GLU A 86 -5.61 -43.56 52.22
C GLU A 86 -4.27 -42.97 51.74
N SER A 87 -4.10 -42.87 50.42
CA SER A 87 -2.90 -42.32 49.79
C SER A 87 -2.92 -40.79 49.65
N PHE A 88 -1.80 -40.17 50.06
CA PHE A 88 -1.54 -38.75 49.80
C PHE A 88 -1.40 -38.43 48.30
N LEU A 89 -0.88 -39.37 47.50
CA LEU A 89 -0.77 -39.22 46.05
C LEU A 89 -2.15 -39.25 45.37
N ALA A 90 -3.06 -40.11 45.83
CA ALA A 90 -4.44 -40.16 45.35
C ALA A 90 -5.19 -38.86 45.66
N LEU A 91 -5.00 -38.30 46.87
CA LEU A 91 -5.56 -37.01 47.26
C LEU A 91 -5.00 -35.86 46.41
N GLY A 92 -3.68 -35.83 46.18
CA GLY A 92 -3.05 -34.83 45.32
C GLY A 92 -3.55 -34.88 43.86
N LEU A 93 -3.73 -36.10 43.33
CA LEU A 93 -4.26 -36.31 41.98
C LEU A 93 -5.71 -35.83 41.86
N LEU A 94 -6.54 -36.05 42.89
CA LEU A 94 -7.92 -35.57 42.94
C LEU A 94 -7.96 -34.04 42.87
N PHE A 95 -7.20 -33.34 43.72
CA PHE A 95 -7.19 -31.88 43.74
C PHE A 95 -6.68 -31.28 42.43
N MET A 96 -5.59 -31.82 41.88
CA MET A 96 -5.06 -31.40 40.58
C MET A 96 -6.06 -31.64 39.45
N GLY A 97 -6.71 -32.81 39.43
CA GLY A 97 -7.72 -33.15 38.44
C GLY A 97 -8.94 -32.24 38.50
N LEU A 98 -9.44 -31.94 39.70
CA LEU A 98 -10.54 -31.00 39.92
C LEU A 98 -10.15 -29.56 39.55
N ALA A 99 -8.92 -29.14 39.84
CA ALA A 99 -8.42 -27.80 39.47
C ALA A 99 -8.35 -27.63 37.94
N VAL A 100 -7.76 -28.59 37.23
CA VAL A 100 -7.71 -28.58 35.75
C VAL A 100 -9.12 -28.68 35.16
N PHE A 101 -9.99 -29.50 35.74
CA PHE A 101 -11.39 -29.60 35.32
C PHE A 101 -12.15 -28.27 35.49
N GLY A 102 -11.95 -27.59 36.62
CA GLY A 102 -12.52 -26.27 36.90
C GLY A 102 -12.01 -25.20 35.93
N LEU A 103 -10.70 -25.18 35.64
CA LEU A 103 -10.13 -24.29 34.63
C LEU A 103 -10.74 -24.55 33.25
N ALA A 104 -10.88 -25.81 32.86
CA ALA A 104 -11.50 -26.19 31.59
C ALA A 104 -12.98 -25.80 31.50
N ILE A 105 -13.72 -25.80 32.61
CA ILE A 105 -15.08 -25.25 32.67
C ILE A 105 -15.05 -23.74 32.43
N TYR A 106 -14.17 -23.03 33.14
CA TYR A 106 -14.03 -21.58 33.04
C TYR A 106 -13.66 -21.14 31.62
N GLU A 107 -12.66 -21.77 31.01
CA GLU A 107 -12.27 -21.47 29.63
C GLU A 107 -13.39 -21.76 28.63
N GLY A 108 -14.12 -22.86 28.81
CA GLY A 108 -15.29 -23.19 28.00
C GLY A 108 -16.41 -22.14 28.12
N TYR A 109 -16.57 -21.55 29.31
CA TYR A 109 -17.60 -20.56 29.60
C TYR A 109 -17.30 -19.18 29.00
N ASP A 110 -16.08 -18.67 29.21
CA ASP A 110 -15.77 -17.25 28.95
C ASP A 110 -14.77 -17.04 27.80
N ARG A 111 -13.79 -17.92 27.62
CA ARG A 111 -12.67 -17.69 26.68
C ARG A 111 -12.94 -18.10 25.24
N ILE A 112 -13.77 -19.12 25.01
CA ILE A 112 -13.98 -19.63 23.63
C ILE A 112 -14.89 -18.70 22.82
N SER A 113 -15.89 -18.10 23.46
CA SER A 113 -16.83 -17.20 22.79
C SER A 113 -17.65 -16.44 23.83
N ASP A 114 -18.25 -15.33 23.41
CA ASP A 114 -19.17 -14.47 24.19
C ASP A 114 -20.08 -15.25 25.16
N ARG A 115 -20.17 -14.81 26.42
CA ARG A 115 -21.00 -15.39 27.48
C ARG A 115 -22.48 -15.62 27.09
N TYR A 116 -23.02 -14.84 26.14
CA TYR A 116 -24.31 -15.07 25.53
C TYR A 116 -24.19 -15.96 24.27
N PRO A 117 -24.90 -17.10 24.19
CA PRO A 117 -24.89 -17.94 23.00
C PRO A 117 -25.32 -17.18 21.75
N GLY A 118 -24.64 -17.42 20.62
CA GLY A 118 -25.00 -16.86 19.31
C GLY A 118 -24.37 -15.50 18.98
N TYR A 119 -24.22 -14.59 19.96
CA TYR A 119 -23.74 -13.22 19.72
C TYR A 119 -22.31 -13.15 19.16
N GLY A 120 -21.41 -14.04 19.59
CA GLY A 120 -20.05 -14.10 19.06
C GLY A 120 -19.99 -14.38 17.54
N ARG A 121 -20.98 -15.08 16.96
CA ARG A 121 -21.05 -15.28 15.49
C ARG A 121 -21.46 -13.98 14.79
N VAL A 122 -22.41 -13.25 15.36
CA VAL A 122 -22.88 -11.96 14.82
C VAL A 122 -21.75 -10.93 14.86
N TRP A 123 -21.07 -10.81 16.01
CA TRP A 123 -19.93 -9.92 16.17
C TRP A 123 -18.81 -10.20 15.17
N ARG A 124 -18.45 -11.47 14.94
CA ARG A 124 -17.44 -11.82 13.92
C ARG A 124 -17.89 -11.46 12.50
N LYS A 125 -19.17 -11.62 12.17
CA LYS A 125 -19.72 -11.21 10.87
C LYS A 125 -19.69 -9.69 10.71
N GLU A 126 -20.10 -8.96 11.74
CA GLU A 126 -20.06 -7.50 11.77
C GLU A 126 -18.63 -6.98 11.64
N ARG A 127 -17.69 -7.54 12.42
CA ARG A 127 -16.29 -7.15 12.39
C ARG A 127 -15.66 -7.38 11.02
N ARG A 128 -15.90 -8.54 10.38
CA ARG A 128 -15.45 -8.79 9.00
C ARG A 128 -16.06 -7.83 8.00
N ALA A 129 -17.34 -7.47 8.16
CA ALA A 129 -17.98 -6.49 7.30
C ALA A 129 -17.44 -5.08 7.52
N TYR A 130 -17.06 -4.74 8.75
CA TYR A 130 -16.36 -3.50 9.08
C TYR A 130 -14.96 -3.47 8.46
N GLU A 131 -14.16 -4.53 8.64
CA GLU A 131 -12.82 -4.67 8.06
C GLU A 131 -12.85 -4.54 6.53
N ARG A 132 -13.75 -5.26 5.84
CA ARG A 132 -13.94 -5.12 4.37
C ARG A 132 -14.31 -3.72 3.93
N ARG A 133 -15.15 -3.02 4.70
CA ARG A 133 -15.49 -1.62 4.40
C ARG A 133 -14.25 -0.73 4.53
N GLN A 134 -13.40 -0.96 5.54
CA GLN A 134 -12.16 -0.22 5.69
C GLN A 134 -11.13 -0.54 4.60
N GLU A 135 -11.04 -1.80 4.17
CA GLU A 135 -10.18 -2.20 3.05
C GLU A 135 -10.59 -1.50 1.75
N VAL A 136 -11.87 -1.56 1.37
CA VAL A 136 -12.37 -0.86 0.17
C VAL A 136 -12.13 0.64 0.27
N ARG A 137 -12.37 1.25 1.43
CA ARG A 137 -12.13 2.68 1.65
C ARG A 137 -10.66 3.04 1.46
N ASN A 138 -9.76 2.31 2.12
CA ASN A 138 -8.34 2.58 2.03
C ASN A 138 -7.84 2.34 0.60
N GLY A 139 -8.28 1.26 -0.05
CA GLY A 139 -7.96 0.97 -1.45
C GLY A 139 -8.36 2.11 -2.40
N VAL A 140 -9.59 2.62 -2.31
CA VAL A 140 -10.03 3.75 -3.15
C VAL A 140 -9.20 5.01 -2.90
N ARG A 141 -8.84 5.28 -1.64
CA ARG A 141 -8.01 6.43 -1.28
C ARG A 141 -6.59 6.30 -1.85
N ASP A 142 -6.01 5.11 -1.75
CA ASP A 142 -4.67 4.81 -2.23
C ASP A 142 -4.63 4.85 -3.76
N ASP A 143 -5.59 4.22 -4.45
CA ASP A 143 -5.73 4.25 -5.92
C ASP A 143 -5.86 5.69 -6.46
N LEU A 144 -6.68 6.52 -5.80
CA LEU A 144 -6.80 7.94 -6.13
C LEU A 144 -5.47 8.66 -5.93
N SER A 145 -4.81 8.45 -4.79
CA SER A 145 -3.52 9.07 -4.47
C SER A 145 -2.44 8.70 -5.51
N ASP A 146 -2.38 7.43 -5.90
CA ASP A 146 -1.42 6.93 -6.88
C ASP A 146 -1.71 7.49 -8.28
N TYR A 147 -2.98 7.47 -8.71
CA TYR A 147 -3.39 8.07 -9.98
C TYR A 147 -2.98 9.55 -10.05
N PHE A 148 -3.23 10.34 -9.00
CA PHE A 148 -2.86 11.75 -8.96
C PHE A 148 -1.34 11.96 -8.94
N SER A 149 -0.59 11.13 -8.23
CA SER A 149 0.86 11.18 -8.20
C SER A 149 1.44 10.91 -9.60
N ASN A 150 0.88 9.94 -10.31
CA ASN A 150 1.24 9.63 -11.70
C ASN A 150 0.90 10.78 -12.65
N CYS A 151 -0.28 11.39 -12.53
CA CYS A 151 -0.65 12.56 -13.32
C CYS A 151 0.34 13.72 -13.08
N ARG A 152 0.68 14.01 -11.82
CA ARG A 152 1.62 15.06 -11.47
C ARG A 152 3.00 14.81 -12.09
N LEU A 153 3.53 13.59 -11.94
CA LEU A 153 4.81 13.21 -12.53
C LEU A 153 4.80 13.37 -14.06
N TRP A 154 3.69 13.00 -14.70
CA TRP A 154 3.52 13.17 -16.14
C TRP A 154 3.57 14.66 -16.53
N PHE A 155 2.86 15.54 -15.82
CA PHE A 155 2.88 16.99 -16.09
C PHE A 155 4.30 17.57 -15.92
N GLU A 156 4.99 17.25 -14.83
CA GLU A 156 6.36 17.70 -14.57
C GLU A 156 7.32 17.21 -15.68
N THR A 157 7.15 15.98 -16.13
CA THR A 157 7.93 15.41 -17.23
C THR A 157 7.65 16.11 -18.56
N GLN A 158 6.38 16.35 -18.92
CA GLN A 158 6.05 17.05 -20.17
C GLN A 158 6.53 18.50 -20.15
N GLN A 159 6.40 19.19 -19.02
CA GLN A 159 6.91 20.54 -18.85
C GLN A 159 8.43 20.59 -19.05
N SER A 160 9.17 19.67 -18.43
CA SER A 160 10.63 19.55 -18.62
C SER A 160 11.01 19.31 -20.08
N ARG A 161 10.30 18.40 -20.78
CA ARG A 161 10.53 18.12 -22.20
C ARG A 161 10.27 19.33 -23.09
N HIS A 162 9.20 20.08 -22.85
CA HIS A 162 8.88 21.30 -23.59
C HIS A 162 9.92 22.41 -23.36
N VAL A 163 10.36 22.60 -22.12
CA VAL A 163 11.44 23.56 -21.80
C VAL A 163 12.76 23.16 -22.49
N ALA A 164 13.11 21.87 -22.47
CA ALA A 164 14.30 21.37 -23.14
C ALA A 164 14.22 21.56 -24.67
N ALA A 165 13.06 21.24 -25.28
CA ALA A 165 12.84 21.42 -26.71
C ALA A 165 12.95 22.91 -27.12
N LYS A 166 12.36 23.82 -26.34
CA LYS A 166 12.50 25.26 -26.57
C LYS A 166 13.96 25.70 -26.55
N ARG A 167 14.71 25.27 -25.54
CA ARG A 167 16.14 25.61 -25.39
C ARG A 167 16.99 25.09 -26.56
N GLU A 168 16.71 23.89 -27.08
CA GLU A 168 17.42 23.35 -28.24
C GLU A 168 17.10 24.15 -29.53
N ILE A 169 15.85 24.57 -29.74
CA ILE A 169 15.49 25.44 -30.88
C ILE A 169 16.21 26.78 -30.78
N GLU A 170 16.20 27.42 -29.61
CA GLU A 170 16.91 28.69 -29.37
C GLU A 170 18.42 28.55 -29.61
N LYS A 171 19.02 27.46 -29.13
CA LYS A 171 20.44 27.16 -29.34
C LYS A 171 20.77 26.95 -30.82
N ALA A 172 19.94 26.20 -31.54
CA ALA A 172 20.11 25.98 -32.97
C ALA A 172 20.01 27.30 -33.76
N MET A 173 19.08 28.17 -33.36
CA MET A 173 18.94 29.50 -33.97
C MET A 173 20.17 30.39 -33.73
N ASN A 174 20.65 30.46 -32.49
CA ASN A 174 21.86 31.23 -32.16
C ASN A 174 23.08 30.71 -32.92
N LEU A 175 23.21 29.39 -33.09
CA LEU A 175 24.28 28.79 -33.87
C LEU A 175 24.18 29.16 -35.35
N LEU A 176 22.97 29.13 -35.93
CA LEU A 176 22.74 29.52 -37.32
C LEU A 176 23.08 31.00 -37.56
N GLU A 177 22.65 31.89 -36.67
CA GLU A 177 23.00 33.32 -36.73
C GLU A 177 24.51 33.52 -36.67
N THR A 178 25.18 32.86 -35.72
CA THR A 178 26.65 32.90 -35.59
C THR A 178 27.35 32.43 -36.87
N ARG A 179 26.90 31.31 -37.45
CA ARG A 179 27.48 30.75 -38.69
C ARG A 179 27.27 31.68 -39.89
N ARG A 180 26.11 32.34 -39.96
CA ARG A 180 25.80 33.34 -40.98
C ARG A 180 26.72 34.56 -40.87
N ASP A 181 26.99 35.04 -39.66
CA ASP A 181 27.91 36.16 -39.45
C ASP A 181 29.34 35.79 -39.88
N TYR A 182 29.81 34.58 -39.53
CA TYR A 182 31.09 34.06 -40.02
C TYR A 182 31.14 33.96 -41.55
N ALA A 183 30.11 33.38 -42.16
CA ALA A 183 30.04 33.25 -43.62
C ALA A 183 30.05 34.62 -44.30
N SER A 184 29.28 35.58 -43.78
CA SER A 184 29.22 36.95 -44.29
C SER A 184 30.57 37.66 -44.17
N ALA A 185 31.27 37.48 -43.05
CA ALA A 185 32.60 38.05 -42.84
C ALA A 185 33.67 37.44 -43.76
N ILE A 186 33.65 36.12 -43.97
CA ILE A 186 34.56 35.43 -44.91
C ILE A 186 34.29 35.92 -46.34
N ALA A 187 33.02 36.00 -46.72
CA ALA A 187 32.61 36.42 -48.04
C ALA A 187 33.01 37.88 -48.31
N ALA A 188 32.83 38.78 -47.35
CA ALA A 188 33.32 40.17 -47.44
C ALA A 188 34.85 40.24 -47.60
N ARG A 189 35.61 39.47 -46.81
CA ARG A 189 37.07 39.40 -46.94
C ARG A 189 37.53 38.87 -48.29
N ALA A 190 36.87 37.83 -48.80
CA ALA A 190 37.16 37.27 -50.12
C ALA A 190 36.88 38.30 -51.22
N ALA A 191 35.77 39.04 -51.12
CA ALA A 191 35.44 40.11 -52.06
C ALA A 191 36.47 41.25 -52.04
N ASP A 192 36.95 41.65 -50.86
CA ASP A 192 38.00 42.65 -50.72
C ASP A 192 39.36 42.16 -51.28
N GLN A 193 39.70 40.90 -51.05
CA GLN A 193 40.90 40.28 -51.64
C GLN A 193 40.81 40.22 -53.17
N GLU A 194 39.68 39.78 -53.72
CA GLU A 194 39.45 39.77 -55.16
C GLU A 194 39.56 41.19 -55.75
N ARG A 195 38.95 42.18 -55.10
CA ARG A 195 39.04 43.58 -55.49
C ARG A 195 40.49 44.07 -55.48
N SER A 196 41.23 43.82 -54.41
CA SER A 196 42.63 44.26 -54.27
C SER A 196 43.56 43.61 -55.30
N LEU A 197 43.40 42.31 -55.56
CA LEU A 197 44.14 41.58 -56.60
C LEU A 197 43.85 42.13 -57.99
N LYS A 198 42.58 42.37 -58.32
CA LYS A 198 42.18 42.98 -59.59
C LYS A 198 42.79 44.38 -59.75
N VAL A 199 42.75 45.21 -58.70
CA VAL A 199 43.37 46.55 -58.71
C VAL A 199 44.88 46.46 -58.91
N ALA A 200 45.58 45.58 -58.19
CA ALA A 200 47.03 45.38 -58.31
C ALA A 200 47.43 44.91 -59.71
N TYR A 201 46.74 43.89 -60.25
CA TYR A 201 46.93 43.39 -61.61
C TYR A 201 46.75 44.51 -62.65
N ARG A 202 45.68 45.31 -62.51
CA ARG A 202 45.39 46.44 -63.40
C ARG A 202 46.47 47.53 -63.34
N GLN A 203 46.92 47.90 -62.14
CA GLN A 203 48.00 48.87 -61.97
C GLN A 203 49.32 48.37 -62.57
N ALA A 204 49.66 47.11 -62.35
CA ALA A 204 50.85 46.48 -62.94
C ALA A 204 50.77 46.48 -64.48
N HIS A 205 49.61 46.12 -65.05
CA HIS A 205 49.39 46.16 -66.50
C HIS A 205 49.53 47.56 -67.09
N ARG A 206 48.97 48.59 -66.44
CA ARG A 206 49.14 49.99 -66.88
C ARG A 206 50.60 50.42 -66.85
N ARG A 207 51.33 50.09 -65.77
CA ARG A 207 52.78 50.40 -65.67
C ARG A 207 53.58 49.73 -66.78
N ALA A 208 53.34 48.45 -67.04
CA ALA A 208 54.04 47.70 -68.09
C ALA A 208 53.73 48.20 -69.51
N ARG A 209 52.48 48.57 -69.79
CA ARG A 209 52.09 49.17 -71.09
C ARG A 209 52.69 50.56 -71.28
N ASN A 210 52.69 51.40 -70.24
CA ASN A 210 53.32 52.71 -70.28
C ASN A 210 54.84 52.62 -70.48
N ALA A 211 55.51 51.65 -69.86
CA ALA A 211 56.95 51.43 -70.01
C ALA A 211 57.35 50.95 -71.42
N ASN A 212 56.45 50.23 -72.11
CA ASN A 212 56.67 49.72 -73.47
C ASN A 212 55.91 50.53 -74.54
N ARG A 213 55.49 51.76 -74.22
CA ARG A 213 54.62 52.59 -75.07
C ARG A 213 55.19 52.78 -76.48
N ASP A 214 56.50 53.01 -76.58
CA ASP A 214 57.19 53.23 -77.85
C ASP A 214 57.21 51.99 -78.75
N ARG A 215 57.11 50.78 -78.17
CA ARG A 215 57.03 49.51 -78.90
C ARG A 215 55.60 49.09 -79.23
N LEU A 216 54.64 49.49 -78.40
CA LEU A 216 53.23 49.06 -78.49
C LEU A 216 52.37 49.94 -79.41
N GLY A 217 52.81 51.18 -79.70
CA GLY A 217 52.11 52.07 -80.64
C GLY A 217 50.62 52.24 -80.28
N ASP A 218 49.73 52.00 -81.25
CA ASP A 218 48.27 52.13 -81.11
C ASP A 218 47.64 51.14 -80.10
N GLN A 219 48.38 50.10 -79.69
CA GLN A 219 47.93 49.15 -78.66
C GLN A 219 48.35 49.56 -77.24
N ALA A 220 49.07 50.68 -77.09
CA ALA A 220 49.50 51.20 -75.79
C ALA A 220 48.35 51.59 -74.84
N PRO A 221 47.19 52.14 -75.30
CA PRO A 221 46.08 52.44 -74.42
C PRO A 221 45.56 51.20 -73.67
N CYS A 222 45.24 51.36 -72.39
CA CYS A 222 44.66 50.29 -71.58
C CYS A 222 43.17 50.12 -71.93
N PRO A 223 42.68 48.92 -72.26
CA PRO A 223 41.26 48.69 -72.57
C PRO A 223 40.31 49.13 -71.43
N GLU A 224 39.14 49.65 -71.80
CA GLU A 224 38.19 50.28 -70.87
C GLU A 224 37.57 49.30 -69.85
N TYR A 225 37.50 48.00 -70.17
CA TYR A 225 37.07 46.98 -69.21
C TYR A 225 38.04 46.82 -68.00
N PHE A 226 39.25 47.36 -68.08
CA PHE A 226 40.16 47.46 -66.92
C PHE A 226 39.78 48.61 -65.95
N SER A 227 38.88 49.51 -66.33
CA SER A 227 38.31 50.56 -65.45
C SER A 227 37.07 50.10 -64.70
N GLU A 228 36.37 49.07 -65.17
CA GLU A 228 35.12 48.61 -64.60
C GLU A 228 35.32 47.94 -63.22
N ILE A 229 34.65 48.43 -62.18
CA ILE A 229 34.70 47.82 -60.84
C ILE A 229 33.67 46.70 -60.81
N VAL A 230 34.12 45.46 -60.94
CA VAL A 230 33.27 44.28 -60.72
C VAL A 230 33.22 44.02 -59.21
N THR A 231 32.14 44.43 -58.55
CA THR A 231 31.84 44.05 -57.17
C THR A 231 31.32 42.61 -57.16
N PRO A 232 31.90 41.71 -56.34
CA PRO A 232 31.35 40.37 -56.17
C PRO A 232 29.94 40.45 -55.58
N GLN A 233 28.92 40.03 -56.34
CA GLN A 233 27.56 39.85 -55.82
C GLN A 233 27.49 38.49 -55.13
N LEU A 234 27.62 38.48 -53.81
CA LEU A 234 27.40 37.29 -53.01
C LEU A 234 25.89 37.08 -52.84
N PRO A 235 25.35 35.89 -53.14
CA PRO A 235 23.94 35.62 -52.91
C PRO A 235 23.61 35.83 -51.43
N PRO A 236 22.52 36.53 -51.10
CA PRO A 236 22.13 36.74 -49.71
C PRO A 236 21.77 35.39 -49.07
N PHE A 237 22.29 35.17 -47.85
CA PHE A 237 21.87 34.05 -47.01
C PHE A 237 20.49 34.38 -46.43
N ASP A 238 19.41 33.96 -47.10
CA ASP A 238 18.04 34.11 -46.63
C ASP A 238 17.63 32.88 -45.82
N TYR A 239 17.48 33.07 -44.50
CA TYR A 239 16.95 32.08 -43.56
C TYR A 239 15.67 32.58 -42.86
N SER A 240 14.99 33.56 -43.46
CA SER A 240 13.79 34.17 -42.91
C SER A 240 12.70 33.13 -42.64
N LYS A 241 12.58 32.13 -43.51
CA LYS A 241 11.63 31.02 -43.39
C LYS A 241 11.93 30.13 -42.18
N GLU A 242 13.18 29.73 -42.00
CA GLU A 242 13.63 28.89 -40.89
C GLU A 242 13.45 29.63 -39.56
N ARG A 243 13.74 30.94 -39.54
CA ARG A 243 13.50 31.80 -38.38
C ARG A 243 12.02 31.93 -38.04
N GLU A 244 11.17 32.11 -39.05
CA GLU A 244 9.72 32.18 -38.86
C GLU A 244 9.16 30.85 -38.33
N GLN A 245 9.62 29.72 -38.88
CA GLN A 245 9.24 28.39 -38.41
C GLN A 245 9.69 28.13 -36.98
N ALA A 246 10.93 28.50 -36.63
CA ALA A 246 11.44 28.38 -35.26
C ALA A 246 10.64 29.23 -34.27
N ASN A 247 10.33 30.48 -34.62
CA ASN A 247 9.50 31.37 -33.78
C ASN A 247 8.09 30.82 -33.59
N LYS A 248 7.48 30.28 -34.66
CA LYS A 248 6.17 29.60 -34.59
C LYS A 248 6.22 28.38 -33.67
N ALA A 249 7.28 27.58 -33.75
CA ALA A 249 7.48 26.42 -32.88
C ALA A 249 7.66 26.82 -31.40
N ILE A 250 8.46 27.87 -31.12
CA ILE A 250 8.64 28.40 -29.76
C ILE A 250 7.31 28.90 -29.20
N ALA A 251 6.54 29.67 -29.98
CA ALA A 251 5.22 30.16 -29.56
C ALA A 251 4.23 29.02 -29.27
N ALA A 252 4.23 27.96 -30.09
CA ALA A 252 3.42 26.78 -29.85
C ALA A 252 3.83 26.05 -28.55
N ILE A 253 5.14 25.91 -28.31
CA ILE A 253 5.67 25.32 -27.06
C ILE A 253 5.25 26.15 -25.85
N ASP A 254 5.34 27.48 -25.91
CA ASP A 254 4.94 28.36 -24.82
C ASP A 254 3.44 28.27 -24.52
N ASN A 255 2.59 28.15 -25.55
CA ASN A 255 1.16 27.90 -25.38
C ASN A 255 0.89 26.53 -24.72
N ASN A 256 1.61 25.49 -25.14
CA ASN A 256 1.49 24.17 -24.52
C ASN A 256 1.92 24.19 -23.05
N ILE A 257 3.01 24.87 -22.70
CA ILE A 257 3.45 25.03 -21.30
C ILE A 257 2.38 25.75 -20.47
N LYS A 258 1.76 26.82 -21.01
CA LYS A 258 0.66 27.51 -20.33
C LYS A 258 -0.54 26.60 -20.09
N ALA A 259 -0.95 25.83 -21.10
CA ALA A 259 -2.05 24.87 -20.99
C ALA A 259 -1.74 23.77 -19.96
N LEU A 260 -0.51 23.24 -19.95
CA LEU A 260 -0.07 22.25 -18.96
C LEU A 260 -0.13 22.83 -17.54
N ASN A 261 0.32 24.07 -17.34
CA ASN A 261 0.27 24.73 -16.02
C ASN A 261 -1.18 24.94 -15.54
N GLN A 262 -2.07 25.44 -16.42
CA GLN A 262 -3.48 25.62 -16.08
C GLN A 262 -4.15 24.29 -15.71
N THR A 263 -3.85 23.22 -16.47
CA THR A 263 -4.40 21.89 -16.20
C THR A 263 -3.86 21.31 -14.90
N ARG A 264 -2.57 21.53 -14.61
CA ARG A 264 -1.94 21.14 -13.35
C ARG A 264 -2.59 21.86 -12.16
N GLU A 265 -2.76 23.18 -12.22
CA GLU A 265 -3.41 23.96 -11.16
C GLU A 265 -4.84 23.51 -10.93
N TRP A 266 -5.59 23.26 -12.01
CA TRP A 266 -6.94 22.70 -11.92
C TRP A 266 -6.95 21.34 -11.21
N LEU A 267 -6.03 20.45 -11.57
CA LEU A 267 -5.90 19.12 -10.96
C LEU A 267 -5.60 19.23 -9.46
N GLU A 268 -4.66 20.08 -9.06
CA GLU A 268 -4.31 20.31 -7.65
C GLU A 268 -5.52 20.82 -6.83
N GLN A 269 -6.32 21.72 -7.39
CA GLN A 269 -7.54 22.21 -6.74
C GLN A 269 -8.63 21.12 -6.66
N HIS A 270 -8.83 20.36 -7.74
CA HIS A 270 -9.84 19.31 -7.78
C HIS A 270 -9.53 18.16 -6.80
N ILE A 271 -8.24 17.81 -6.63
CA ILE A 271 -7.80 16.81 -5.64
C ILE A 271 -8.24 17.21 -4.23
N GLN A 272 -8.01 18.47 -3.84
CA GLN A 272 -8.41 18.95 -2.52
C GLN A 272 -9.93 18.89 -2.33
N GLN A 273 -10.71 19.17 -3.39
CA GLN A 273 -12.16 19.06 -3.35
C GLN A 273 -12.63 17.61 -3.22
N VAL A 274 -12.05 16.69 -3.99
CA VAL A 274 -12.37 15.25 -3.93
C VAL A 274 -12.04 14.68 -2.54
N GLN A 275 -10.88 15.02 -1.97
CA GLN A 275 -10.49 14.58 -0.62
C GLN A 275 -11.43 15.13 0.47
N LYS A 276 -11.86 16.39 0.34
CA LYS A 276 -12.88 16.99 1.22
C LYS A 276 -14.25 16.34 1.03
N GLY A 277 -14.62 16.01 -0.20
CA GLY A 277 -15.85 15.29 -0.53
C GLY A 277 -15.89 13.90 0.08
N LEU A 278 -14.79 13.14 -0.05
CA LEU A 278 -14.65 11.80 0.53
C LEU A 278 -14.83 11.85 2.06
N SER A 279 -14.12 12.75 2.75
CA SER A 279 -14.24 12.90 4.21
C SER A 279 -15.62 13.40 4.66
N SER A 280 -16.30 14.23 3.86
CA SER A 280 -17.68 14.64 4.13
C SER A 280 -18.67 13.50 4.00
N ILE A 281 -18.53 12.67 2.96
CA ILE A 281 -19.36 11.46 2.76
C ILE A 281 -19.14 10.49 3.93
N GLU A 282 -17.89 10.29 4.36
CA GLU A 282 -17.57 9.46 5.53
C GLU A 282 -18.30 9.94 6.78
N LYS A 283 -18.26 11.24 7.05
CA LYS A 283 -18.96 11.82 8.20
C LYS A 283 -20.48 11.59 8.11
N LYS A 284 -21.08 11.82 6.94
CA LYS A 284 -22.51 11.57 6.71
C LYS A 284 -22.88 10.09 6.86
N VAL A 285 -22.06 9.18 6.39
CA VAL A 285 -22.27 7.73 6.56
C VAL A 285 -22.18 7.34 8.03
N ALA A 286 -21.21 7.87 8.77
CA ALA A 286 -21.10 7.66 10.21
C ALA A 286 -22.32 8.22 10.97
N ASP A 287 -22.77 9.42 10.61
CA ASP A 287 -23.94 10.06 11.18
C ASP A 287 -25.21 9.24 10.91
N GLU A 288 -25.42 8.75 9.68
CA GLU A 288 -26.58 7.90 9.37
C GLU A 288 -26.50 6.52 10.04
N ILE A 289 -25.31 5.93 10.17
CA ILE A 289 -25.13 4.70 10.95
C ILE A 289 -25.48 4.97 12.42
N SER A 290 -25.07 6.10 12.99
CA SER A 290 -25.47 6.48 14.35
C SER A 290 -26.97 6.68 14.46
N LYS A 291 -27.61 7.43 13.55
CA LYS A 291 -29.06 7.63 13.56
C LYS A 291 -29.83 6.32 13.47
N VAL A 292 -29.43 5.40 12.60
CA VAL A 292 -30.05 4.07 12.50
C VAL A 292 -29.81 3.25 13.78
N ARG A 293 -28.61 3.35 14.37
CA ARG A 293 -28.31 2.71 15.66
C ARG A 293 -29.15 3.28 16.78
N ASP A 294 -29.34 4.60 16.84
CA ASP A 294 -30.07 5.29 17.89
C ASP A 294 -31.59 5.10 17.74
N ALA A 295 -32.09 5.06 16.49
CA ALA A 295 -33.48 4.70 16.17
C ALA A 295 -33.80 3.24 16.52
N LYS A 296 -32.85 2.32 16.35
CA LYS A 296 -32.98 0.93 16.85
C LYS A 296 -32.68 0.81 18.36
N GLY A 297 -31.90 1.75 18.89
CA GLY A 297 -31.52 1.91 20.30
C GLY A 297 -32.68 2.29 21.20
N ALA A 298 -33.71 2.96 20.67
CA ALA A 298 -34.99 3.16 21.37
C ALA A 298 -35.70 1.83 21.74
N THR A 299 -35.25 0.70 21.18
CA THR A 299 -35.68 -0.67 21.54
C THR A 299 -34.54 -1.56 22.07
N HIS A 300 -33.32 -1.04 22.27
CA HIS A 300 -32.14 -1.83 22.64
C HIS A 300 -31.44 -1.27 23.88
N VAL A 301 -31.51 -2.02 24.98
CA VAL A 301 -30.81 -1.72 26.24
C VAL A 301 -29.30 -1.95 26.06
N PRO A 302 -28.42 -0.99 26.42
CA PRO A 302 -26.98 -1.14 26.28
C PRO A 302 -26.42 -2.29 27.13
N VAL A 303 -25.45 -3.02 26.60
CA VAL A 303 -24.81 -4.20 27.22
C VAL A 303 -24.23 -3.90 28.62
N ASP A 304 -23.83 -2.65 28.90
CA ASP A 304 -23.33 -2.24 30.22
C ASP A 304 -24.43 -2.14 31.30
N GLN A 305 -25.70 -1.93 30.92
CA GLN A 305 -26.83 -2.06 31.85
C GLN A 305 -27.20 -3.53 32.08
N ALA A 306 -27.01 -4.40 31.08
CA ALA A 306 -27.19 -5.84 31.22
C ALA A 306 -26.07 -6.56 31.97
N ARG A 307 -24.90 -5.91 32.16
CA ARG A 307 -23.80 -6.40 33.01
C ARG A 307 -23.97 -6.09 34.49
N ARG A 308 -24.86 -5.15 34.85
CA ARG A 308 -25.12 -4.72 36.25
C ARG A 308 -26.40 -5.31 36.85
N ALA A 309 -27.17 -6.09 36.09
CA ALA A 309 -28.31 -6.87 36.56
C ALA A 309 -27.94 -8.36 36.61
#